data_AF-A0A0S7XVD3-F1
#
_entry.id   AF-A0A0S7XVD3-F1
#
_cell.length_a   1.000
_cell.length_b   1.000
_cell.length_c   1.000
_cell.angle_alpha   90.00
_cell.angle_beta   90.00
_cell.angle_gamma   90.00
#
_symmetry.space_group_name_H-M   'P 1'
#
loop_
_entity.id
_entity.type
_entity.pdbx_description
1 polymer ?
#
loop_
_entity_poly.entity_id
_entity_poly.type
_entity_poly.pdbx_seq_one_letter_code
_entity_poly.pdbx_strand_id
1 'polypeptide(L)'
;MIFGKGKKMKTRYVTILILAMAAAVILTSPLSCWAAEKEQEESIWSEDKPRQRRFKLTEERIERMMNRLKEADPEKAKELEGLRAKDPEKFKAELRKV
;
A
#
# COMPACT_ATOMS: atom_id res chain seq x y z
N MET A 1 -40.46 18.79 -37.86
CA MET A 1 -39.54 18.02 -38.74
C MET A 1 -38.67 19.06 -39.46
N ILE A 2 -37.33 19.05 -39.44
CA ILE A 2 -36.42 18.10 -40.10
C ILE A 2 -35.08 18.02 -39.33
N PHE A 3 -34.51 16.81 -39.32
CA PHE A 3 -33.29 16.38 -38.63
C PHE A 3 -32.02 16.59 -39.49
N GLY A 4 -30.97 17.14 -38.87
CA GLY A 4 -29.56 16.72 -38.89
C GLY A 4 -28.80 16.44 -40.20
N LYS A 5 -27.64 17.12 -40.38
CA LYS A 5 -26.40 16.53 -40.94
C LYS A 5 -25.18 17.27 -40.37
N GLY A 6 -24.26 16.55 -39.70
CA GLY A 6 -22.98 17.14 -39.24
C GLY A 6 -22.14 16.28 -38.28
N LYS A 7 -22.67 15.17 -37.77
CA LYS A 7 -22.01 14.35 -36.72
C LYS A 7 -21.58 12.94 -37.19
N LYS A 8 -21.23 12.75 -38.47
CA LYS A 8 -20.87 11.41 -39.00
C LYS A 8 -19.37 11.14 -39.20
N MET A 9 -18.51 12.15 -39.26
CA MET A 9 -17.06 11.92 -39.49
C MET A 9 -16.28 11.56 -38.22
N LYS A 10 -16.56 12.24 -37.10
CA LYS A 10 -15.79 12.08 -35.86
C LYS A 10 -15.96 10.69 -35.24
N THR A 11 -17.18 10.15 -35.26
CA THR A 11 -17.49 8.83 -34.69
C THR A 11 -16.81 7.68 -35.44
N ARG A 12 -16.68 7.79 -36.77
CA ARG A 12 -15.97 6.79 -37.59
C ARG A 12 -14.47 6.80 -37.34
N TYR A 13 -13.88 7.99 -37.20
CA TYR A 13 -12.45 8.12 -36.88
C TYR A 13 -12.14 7.56 -35.49
N VAL A 14 -12.99 7.85 -34.50
CA VAL A 14 -12.86 7.30 -33.14
C VAL A 14 -12.99 5.77 -33.14
N THR A 15 -13.95 5.19 -33.88
CA THR A 15 -14.06 3.73 -33.99
C THR A 15 -12.86 3.09 -34.68
N ILE A 16 -12.31 3.72 -35.73
CA ILE A 16 -11.11 3.22 -36.42
C ILE A 16 -9.89 3.30 -35.49
N LEU A 17 -9.76 4.37 -34.72
CA LEU A 17 -8.65 4.61 -33.81
C LEU A 17 -8.64 3.63 -32.62
N ILE A 18 -9.82 3.28 -32.09
CA ILE A 18 -9.96 2.25 -31.04
C ILE A 18 -9.62 0.85 -31.60
N LEU A 19 -10.05 0.52 -32.82
CA LEU A 19 -9.74 -0.78 -33.43
C LEU A 19 -8.24 -0.95 -33.71
N ALA A 20 -7.55 0.12 -34.12
CA ALA A 20 -6.11 0.10 -34.38
C ALA A 20 -5.26 -0.10 -33.11
N MET A 21 -5.69 0.44 -31.97
CA MET A 21 -4.97 0.23 -30.70
C MET A 21 -5.13 -1.19 -30.13
N ALA A 22 -6.27 -1.86 -30.37
CA ALA A 22 -6.48 -3.23 -29.90
C ALA A 22 -5.56 -4.26 -30.59
N ALA A 23 -5.16 -4.01 -31.85
CA ALA A 23 -4.22 -4.87 -32.57
C ALA A 23 -2.75 -4.69 -32.12
N ALA A 24 -2.40 -3.52 -31.57
CA ALA A 24 -1.03 -3.23 -31.13
C ALA A 24 -0.68 -3.86 -29.76
N VAL A 25 -1.66 -4.28 -28.98
CA VAL A 25 -1.46 -4.84 -27.63
C VAL A 25 -1.15 -6.36 -27.65
N ILE A 26 -1.30 -7.03 -28.80
CA ILE A 26 -1.13 -8.49 -28.89
C ILE A 26 0.32 -8.92 -29.22
N LEU A 27 1.23 -8.01 -29.58
CA LEU A 27 2.59 -8.35 -30.01
C LEU A 27 3.72 -8.07 -29.00
N THR A 28 3.41 -7.78 -27.75
CA THR A 28 4.40 -7.75 -26.65
C THR A 28 4.28 -9.00 -25.80
N SER A 29 4.56 -10.15 -26.40
CA SER A 29 4.81 -11.42 -25.70
C SER A 29 6.31 -11.71 -25.76
N PRO A 30 7.07 -11.74 -24.65
CA PRO A 30 8.43 -12.24 -24.69
C PRO A 30 8.39 -13.77 -24.70
N LEU A 31 8.24 -14.37 -25.88
CA LEU A 31 8.60 -15.77 -26.11
C LEU A 31 9.80 -15.81 -27.04
N SER A 32 11.00 -15.67 -26.45
CA SER A 32 12.26 -16.26 -26.93
C SER A 32 13.36 -16.06 -25.89
N CYS A 33 13.51 -17.02 -24.99
CA CYS A 33 14.79 -17.67 -24.70
C CYS A 33 14.56 -18.97 -23.91
N TRP A 34 14.03 -19.98 -24.60
CA TRP A 34 14.21 -21.38 -24.23
C TRP A 34 15.45 -21.85 -24.98
N ALA A 35 16.60 -21.90 -24.31
CA ALA A 35 17.78 -22.64 -24.75
C ALA A 35 18.82 -22.61 -23.62
N ALA A 36 18.66 -23.51 -22.64
CA ALA A 36 19.54 -23.72 -21.48
C ALA A 36 19.63 -22.45 -20.59
N GLU A 37 19.76 -22.47 -19.28
CA GLU A 37 20.65 -23.27 -18.45
C GLU A 37 20.11 -23.15 -17.02
N LYS A 38 19.96 -24.30 -16.36
CA LYS A 38 20.07 -24.53 -14.90
C LYS A 38 19.28 -23.64 -13.91
N GLU A 39 18.41 -24.35 -13.18
CA GLU A 39 18.31 -24.27 -11.72
C GLU A 39 18.20 -22.86 -11.11
N GLN A 40 16.97 -22.34 -11.02
CA GLN A 40 16.57 -21.46 -9.91
C GLN A 40 15.05 -21.50 -9.74
N GLU A 41 14.52 -22.72 -9.73
CA GLU A 41 13.19 -23.03 -9.22
C GLU A 41 13.34 -23.38 -7.73
N GLU A 42 13.73 -22.41 -6.91
CA GLU A 42 13.55 -22.42 -5.45
C GLU A 42 14.02 -21.06 -4.90
N SER A 43 13.19 -20.41 -4.07
CA SER A 43 13.45 -19.12 -3.38
C SER A 43 12.87 -17.81 -3.96
N ILE A 44 11.81 -17.82 -4.78
CA ILE A 44 10.96 -16.60 -4.94
C ILE A 44 9.92 -16.44 -3.82
N TRP A 45 9.73 -17.50 -3.03
CA TRP A 45 8.96 -17.51 -1.77
C TRP A 45 9.87 -17.72 -0.57
N SER A 46 11.08 -17.14 -0.60
CA SER A 46 11.86 -17.05 0.63
C SER A 46 11.07 -16.20 1.60
N GLU A 47 10.53 -16.88 2.62
CA GLU A 47 9.81 -16.33 3.76
C GLU A 47 10.28 -14.92 4.10
N ASP A 48 9.52 -13.93 3.63
CA ASP A 48 9.46 -12.61 4.23
C ASP A 48 8.83 -12.81 5.61
N LYS A 49 9.59 -13.40 6.54
CA LYS A 49 9.34 -13.26 7.96
C LYS A 49 9.21 -11.76 8.14
N PRO A 50 8.05 -11.22 8.55
CA PRO A 50 7.91 -9.79 8.72
C PRO A 50 9.02 -9.39 9.64
N ARG A 51 10.04 -8.68 9.12
CA ARG A 51 11.13 -8.15 9.93
C ARG A 51 10.40 -7.39 11.00
N GLN A 52 10.34 -7.97 12.20
CA GLN A 52 9.61 -7.44 13.31
C GLN A 52 10.33 -6.13 13.59
N ARG A 53 9.84 -5.05 12.96
CA ARG A 53 10.44 -3.72 13.03
C ARG A 53 10.35 -3.43 14.51
N ARG A 54 11.45 -3.65 15.23
CA ARG A 54 11.54 -3.37 16.66
C ARG A 54 11.23 -1.90 16.76
N PHE A 55 9.97 -1.59 17.09
CA PHE A 55 9.51 -0.23 17.24
C PHE A 55 10.25 0.33 18.44
N LYS A 56 11.34 1.05 18.17
CA LYS A 56 12.07 1.75 19.20
C LYS A 56 11.14 2.84 19.69
N LEU A 57 10.66 2.71 20.93
CA LEU A 57 9.96 3.80 21.61
C LEU A 57 11.01 4.83 22.01
N THR A 58 11.34 5.71 21.06
CA THR A 58 12.02 6.96 21.36
C THR A 58 11.05 7.91 22.05
N GLU A 59 11.57 8.87 22.80
CA GLU A 59 10.78 9.83 23.57
C GLU A 59 9.79 10.61 22.67
N GLU A 60 10.27 11.12 21.53
CA GLU A 60 9.42 11.80 20.54
C GLU A 60 8.24 10.94 20.06
N ARG A 61 8.47 9.63 19.92
CA ARG A 61 7.44 8.69 19.45
C ARG A 61 6.45 8.36 20.56
N ILE A 62 6.92 8.29 21.80
CA ILE A 62 6.08 8.18 23.00
C ILE A 62 5.15 9.38 23.07
N GLU A 63 5.68 10.60 22.98
CA GLU A 63 4.89 11.84 23.02
C GLU A 63 3.86 11.90 21.89
N ARG A 64 4.25 11.52 20.67
CA ARG A 64 3.33 11.46 19.53
C ARG A 64 2.19 10.46 19.74
N MET A 65 2.47 9.29 20.30
CA MET A 65 1.45 8.30 20.64
C MET A 65 0.55 8.78 21.77
N MET A 66 1.11 9.38 22.81
CA MET A 66 0.34 9.97 23.91
C MET A 66 -0.57 11.11 23.45
N ASN A 67 -0.13 11.97 22.54
CA ASN A 67 -0.97 13.04 21.99
C ASN A 67 -2.13 12.48 21.18
N ARG A 68 -1.89 11.51 20.31
CA ARG A 68 -2.96 10.82 19.56
C ARG A 68 -3.93 10.11 20.51
N LEU A 69 -3.41 9.49 21.56
CA LEU A 69 -4.23 8.83 22.55
C LEU A 69 -5.08 9.85 23.33
N LYS A 70 -4.56 11.03 23.68
CA LYS A 70 -5.36 12.09 24.32
C LYS A 70 -6.54 12.54 23.46
N GLU A 71 -6.38 12.56 22.13
CA GLU A 71 -7.45 12.89 21.19
C GLU A 71 -8.47 11.76 21.05
N ALA A 72 -8.02 10.50 21.03
CA ALA A 72 -8.88 9.34 20.82
C ALA A 72 -9.57 8.83 22.11
N ASP A 73 -8.83 8.80 23.22
CA ASP A 73 -9.26 8.30 24.54
C ASP A 73 -8.51 9.05 25.66
N PRO A 74 -9.05 10.19 26.11
CA PRO A 74 -8.42 11.03 27.13
C PRO A 74 -8.36 10.38 28.52
N GLU A 75 -9.25 9.43 28.84
CA GLU A 75 -9.23 8.74 30.13
C GLU A 75 -8.06 7.78 30.20
N LYS A 76 -7.90 6.95 29.16
CA LYS A 76 -6.76 6.03 29.05
C LYS A 76 -5.42 6.75 28.96
N ALA A 77 -5.39 7.94 28.35
CA ALA A 77 -4.19 8.79 28.37
C ALA A 77 -3.78 9.20 29.79
N LYS A 78 -4.74 9.60 30.64
CA LYS A 78 -4.46 9.96 32.04
C LYS A 78 -3.98 8.77 32.86
N GLU A 79 -4.56 7.59 32.65
CA GLU A 79 -4.10 6.36 33.30
C GLU A 79 -2.64 6.05 32.94
N LEU A 80 -2.30 6.16 31.65
CA LEU A 80 -0.95 5.95 31.14
C LEU A 80 0.04 7.00 31.64
N GLU A 81 -0.35 8.26 31.78
CA GLU A 81 0.49 9.29 32.42
C GLU A 81 0.80 8.93 33.88
N GLY A 82 -0.19 8.44 34.63
CA GLY A 82 0.03 7.95 36.00
C GLY A 82 0.94 6.73 36.06
N LEU A 83 0.81 5.81 35.10
CA LEU A 83 1.68 4.64 34.96
C LEU A 83 3.12 5.03 34.62
N ARG A 84 3.35 6.07 33.84
CA ARG A 84 4.69 6.51 33.45
C ARG A 84 5.61 6.79 34.64
N ALA A 85 5.07 7.34 35.74
CA ALA A 85 5.82 7.63 36.96
C ALA A 85 5.93 6.42 37.91
N LYS A 86 4.89 5.58 37.96
CA LYS A 86 4.81 4.43 38.89
C LYS A 86 5.54 3.20 38.36
N ASP A 87 5.34 2.90 37.09
CA ASP A 87 5.83 1.69 36.42
C ASP A 87 6.12 1.99 34.93
N PRO A 88 7.35 2.45 34.62
CA PRO A 88 7.72 2.83 33.26
C PRO A 88 7.78 1.64 32.28
N GLU A 89 7.95 0.40 32.76
CA GLU A 89 7.93 -0.79 31.91
C GLU A 89 6.52 -1.12 31.49
N LYS A 90 5.58 -1.14 32.44
CA LYS A 90 4.16 -1.36 32.17
C LYS A 90 3.58 -0.25 31.30
N PHE A 91 3.98 1.01 31.52
CA PHE A 91 3.65 2.12 30.63
C PHE A 91 4.03 1.83 29.17
N LYS A 92 5.29 1.42 28.91
CA LYS A 92 5.74 1.10 27.55
C LYS A 92 5.00 -0.11 26.97
N ALA A 93 4.68 -1.10 27.79
CA ALA A 93 3.95 -2.28 27.36
C ALA A 93 2.50 -1.95 26.96
N GLU A 94 1.80 -1.15 27.76
CA GLU A 94 0.44 -0.71 27.47
C GLU A 94 0.41 0.27 26.29
N LEU A 95 1.36 1.21 26.20
CA LEU A 95 1.45 2.15 25.08
C LEU A 95 1.74 1.45 23.73
N ARG A 96 2.37 0.27 23.72
CA ARG A 96 2.55 -0.54 22.50
C ARG A 96 1.27 -1.21 22.01
N LYS A 97 0.25 -1.34 22.86
CA LYS A 97 -1.05 -1.95 22.55
C LYS A 97 -2.08 -0.92 22.07
N VAL A 98 -1.78 0.36 22.27
CA VAL A 98 -2.56 1.51 21.79
C VAL A 98 -2.34 1.67 20.28
#